data_AF-F9Q957-F1
#
_entry.id   AF-F9Q957-F1
#
_cell.length_a   1.000
_cell.length_b   1.000
_cell.length_c   1.000
_cell.angle_alpha   90.00
_cell.angle_beta   90.00
_cell.angle_gamma   90.00
#
_symmetry.space_group_name_H-M   'P 1'
#
loop_
_entity.id
_entity.type
_entity.pdbx_description
1 polymer ?
#
loop_
_entity_poly.entity_id
_entity_poly.type
_entity_poly.pdbx_seq_one_letter_code
_entity_poly.pdbx_strand_id
1 'polypeptide(L)'
;MQLIHQQYPQFNELSQQLLQHWPQPLSGCYRLHFAETTLDLWLGDVAENLPALGDYMQNKVDAWFLDGFAPAKNPEMWNEHLFQQLARVTATNGSFATFTAASIVRKGLLAAGFHVEKRPGFGHKRECLVGVKPQSIQQPSTTPWFNLQAAQMPTQDIAIVGGGIASLCTALALLQRGASVTLYCADDTPALNASGNKQGAFYPQLSDDNAANIRFYLHAFSYGGQLLHWLLKQGIEFEHAFCGVALSGYNGKAEEKLRKIAELHLPSAIYQPMEQTQLSAAVGLPLPCGGGFIPLGGWLAPRQLVQNTFAYLQQQGLTIQCQQTIQSLSQTTTGWRLTNTQGATFEHEVVVLANGHQLNHFAQTENYHSIRYAAKSAKFQLQPIF
;
A
#
# COMPACT_ATOMS: atom_id res chain seq x y z
N MET A 1 -1.55 18.03 16.15
CA MET A 1 -1.34 18.36 14.72
C MET A 1 -2.01 19.67 14.32
N GLN A 2 -3.34 19.80 14.40
CA GLN A 2 -4.05 21.05 14.00
C GLN A 2 -3.47 22.33 14.64
N LEU A 3 -3.22 22.33 15.95
CA LEU A 3 -2.63 23.49 16.65
C LEU A 3 -1.24 23.89 16.13
N ILE A 4 -0.43 22.91 15.68
CA ILE A 4 0.91 23.20 15.13
C ILE A 4 0.76 23.88 13.77
N HIS A 5 -0.12 23.38 12.92
CA HIS A 5 -0.28 23.92 11.55
C HIS A 5 -0.91 25.33 11.54
N GLN A 6 -1.68 25.69 12.56
CA GLN A 6 -2.16 27.07 12.73
C GLN A 6 -1.04 28.10 12.85
N GLN A 7 0.16 27.70 13.28
CA GLN A 7 1.33 28.59 13.37
C GLN A 7 2.01 28.83 12.02
N TYR A 8 1.65 28.08 10.97
CA TYR A 8 2.25 28.17 9.64
C TYR A 8 1.17 28.37 8.57
N PRO A 9 0.45 29.51 8.59
CA PRO A 9 -0.66 29.77 7.68
C PRO A 9 -0.26 29.74 6.20
N GLN A 10 0.99 30.00 5.87
CA GLN A 10 1.53 29.89 4.51
C GLN A 10 1.45 28.46 3.93
N PHE A 11 1.29 27.44 4.78
CA PHE A 11 1.13 26.04 4.37
C PHE A 11 -0.29 25.51 4.60
N ASN A 12 -1.30 26.38 4.76
CA ASN A 12 -2.64 25.97 5.15
C ASN A 12 -3.28 24.96 4.19
N GLU A 13 -3.14 25.16 2.87
CA GLU A 13 -3.71 24.23 1.87
C GLU A 13 -3.12 22.83 1.99
N LEU A 14 -1.79 22.71 2.01
CA LEU A 14 -1.08 21.44 2.20
C LEU A 14 -1.42 20.80 3.55
N SER A 15 -1.52 21.63 4.59
CA SER A 15 -1.89 21.20 5.94
C SER A 15 -3.29 20.58 5.96
N GLN A 16 -4.26 21.19 5.29
CA GLN A 16 -5.63 20.67 5.23
C GLN A 16 -5.68 19.33 4.48
N GLN A 17 -4.95 19.20 3.36
CA GLN A 17 -4.86 17.95 2.62
C GLN A 17 -4.23 16.82 3.47
N LEU A 18 -3.15 17.11 4.19
CA LEU A 18 -2.51 16.13 5.08
C LEU A 18 -3.42 15.73 6.24
N LEU A 19 -4.10 16.70 6.86
CA LEU A 19 -4.97 16.46 8.02
C LEU A 19 -6.24 15.69 7.64
N GLN A 20 -6.73 15.84 6.42
CA GLN A 20 -7.92 15.11 5.92
C GLN A 20 -7.70 13.59 5.94
N HIS A 21 -6.47 13.13 5.70
CA HIS A 21 -6.11 11.71 5.64
C HIS A 21 -5.12 11.31 6.74
N TRP A 22 -5.03 12.10 7.81
CA TRP A 22 -4.10 11.81 8.89
C TRP A 22 -4.43 10.43 9.50
N PRO A 23 -3.44 9.51 9.55
CA PRO A 23 -3.73 8.12 9.87
C PRO A 23 -4.07 7.91 11.34
N GLN A 24 -4.76 6.79 11.59
CA GLN A 24 -4.88 6.27 12.95
C GLN A 24 -3.50 5.86 13.47
N PRO A 25 -3.25 5.92 14.79
CA PRO A 25 -1.93 5.67 15.37
C PRO A 25 -1.63 4.16 15.46
N LEU A 26 -1.60 3.46 14.32
CA LEU A 26 -1.16 2.08 14.22
C LEU A 26 0.25 2.02 13.62
N SER A 27 1.08 1.11 14.10
CA SER A 27 2.42 0.92 13.55
C SER A 27 2.37 0.43 12.10
N GLY A 28 3.34 0.88 11.29
CA GLY A 28 3.50 0.50 9.89
C GLY A 28 3.40 1.69 8.94
N CYS A 29 3.25 1.38 7.65
CA CYS A 29 3.33 2.36 6.57
C CYS A 29 1.95 2.82 6.10
N TYR A 30 1.72 4.13 6.19
CA TYR A 30 0.61 4.81 5.53
C TYR A 30 1.11 5.53 4.30
N ARG A 31 0.63 5.10 3.13
CA ARG A 31 0.87 5.83 1.88
C ARG A 31 -0.23 6.88 1.69
N LEU A 32 0.18 8.11 1.44
CA LEU A 32 -0.66 9.27 1.13
C LEU A 32 -0.25 9.85 -0.23
N HIS A 33 -1.22 10.24 -1.04
CA HIS A 33 -0.99 10.84 -2.36
C HIS A 33 -1.39 12.31 -2.39
N PHE A 34 -0.50 13.16 -2.91
CA PHE A 34 -0.67 14.61 -3.02
C PHE A 34 -0.23 15.05 -4.41
N ALA A 35 -1.14 15.27 -5.36
CA ALA A 35 -0.80 15.69 -6.72
C ALA A 35 0.44 14.92 -7.28
N GLU A 36 1.60 15.56 -7.41
CA GLU A 36 2.87 14.98 -7.88
C GLU A 36 3.69 14.21 -6.81
N THR A 37 3.32 14.27 -5.55
CA THR A 37 4.05 13.72 -4.39
C THR A 37 3.35 12.49 -3.81
N THR A 38 4.13 11.48 -3.43
CA THR A 38 3.67 10.36 -2.59
C THR A 38 4.44 10.38 -1.27
N LEU A 39 3.73 10.37 -0.16
CA LEU A 39 4.30 10.33 1.19
C LEU A 39 4.05 8.96 1.81
N ASP A 40 5.13 8.25 2.15
CA ASP A 40 5.06 7.04 2.97
C ASP A 40 5.40 7.39 4.42
N LEU A 41 4.37 7.46 5.27
CA LEU A 41 4.50 7.73 6.70
C LEU A 41 4.62 6.42 7.47
N TRP A 42 5.82 6.14 7.98
CA TRP A 42 6.10 4.98 8.81
C TRP A 42 5.93 5.33 10.29
N LEU A 43 4.85 4.87 10.90
CA LEU A 43 4.61 5.01 12.33
C LEU A 43 5.27 3.85 13.09
N GLY A 44 6.05 4.17 14.12
CA GLY A 44 6.82 3.21 14.91
C GLY A 44 8.27 3.64 15.10
N ASP A 45 9.08 2.80 15.75
CA ASP A 45 10.49 3.08 15.95
C ASP A 45 11.27 2.98 14.63
N VAL A 46 12.14 3.95 14.35
CA VAL A 46 13.00 3.95 13.16
C VAL A 46 13.96 2.77 13.14
N ALA A 47 14.39 2.29 14.31
CA ALA A 47 15.28 1.14 14.44
C ALA A 47 14.61 -0.16 13.95
N GLU A 48 13.28 -0.24 14.01
CA GLU A 48 12.48 -1.36 13.50
C GLU A 48 12.03 -1.12 12.05
N ASN A 49 11.56 0.10 11.75
CA ASN A 49 10.96 0.43 10.46
C ASN A 49 11.98 0.48 9.31
N LEU A 50 13.18 1.03 9.54
CA LEU A 50 14.17 1.21 8.47
C LEU A 50 14.70 -0.14 7.94
N PRO A 51 15.01 -1.14 8.78
CA PRO A 51 15.26 -2.50 8.30
C PRO A 51 14.04 -3.13 7.59
N ALA A 52 12.82 -2.89 8.10
CA ALA A 52 11.58 -3.46 7.56
C ALA A 52 11.21 -2.97 6.15
N LEU A 53 11.85 -1.90 5.65
CA LEU A 53 11.79 -1.52 4.23
C LEU A 53 12.30 -2.62 3.28
N GLY A 54 13.09 -3.56 3.80
CA GLY A 54 13.57 -4.73 3.08
C GLY A 54 14.66 -4.42 2.05
N ASP A 55 15.00 -5.43 1.27
CA ASP A 55 16.08 -5.37 0.27
C ASP A 55 15.68 -4.53 -0.96
N TYR A 56 14.39 -4.40 -1.25
CA TYR A 56 13.87 -3.57 -2.33
C TYR A 56 14.30 -2.10 -2.24
N MET A 57 14.46 -1.56 -1.02
CA MET A 57 14.86 -0.18 -0.77
C MET A 57 16.38 0.05 -0.75
N GLN A 58 17.18 -0.99 -0.98
CA GLN A 58 18.64 -0.84 -1.05
C GLN A 58 19.03 0.09 -2.21
N ASN A 59 19.88 1.07 -1.92
CA ASN A 59 20.32 2.10 -2.87
C ASN A 59 19.20 2.91 -3.56
N LYS A 60 18.07 3.20 -2.88
CA LYS A 60 16.93 3.93 -3.45
C LYS A 60 16.74 5.37 -2.92
N VAL A 61 17.35 5.73 -1.80
CA VAL A 61 17.13 7.06 -1.18
C VAL A 61 18.15 8.07 -1.69
N ASP A 62 17.67 9.11 -2.38
CA ASP A 62 18.52 10.15 -2.96
C ASP A 62 18.94 11.23 -1.94
N ALA A 63 18.09 11.52 -0.97
CA ALA A 63 18.35 12.57 0.02
C ALA A 63 17.71 12.24 1.38
N TRP A 64 18.46 12.49 2.45
CA TRP A 64 17.99 12.37 3.83
C TRP A 64 17.88 13.73 4.51
N PHE A 65 16.69 14.00 5.05
CA PHE A 65 16.50 15.00 6.09
C PHE A 65 16.63 14.30 7.43
N LEU A 66 17.86 14.22 7.93
CA LEU A 66 18.18 13.47 9.16
C LEU A 66 17.88 14.36 10.37
N ASP A 67 16.61 14.36 10.76
CA ASP A 67 16.06 15.16 11.83
C ASP A 67 15.59 14.31 13.01
N GLY A 68 15.40 14.93 14.16
CA GLY A 68 15.01 14.29 15.40
C GLY A 68 15.37 15.14 16.62
N PHE A 69 15.10 14.64 17.83
CA PHE A 69 15.60 15.33 19.02
C PHE A 69 17.13 15.37 19.03
N ALA A 70 17.69 16.44 19.61
CA ALA A 70 19.13 16.57 19.79
C ALA A 70 19.69 15.28 20.42
N PRO A 71 20.84 14.74 19.96
CA PRO A 71 21.34 13.44 20.42
C PRO A 71 21.45 13.30 21.95
N ALA A 72 21.70 14.40 22.67
CA ALA A 72 21.72 14.41 24.13
C ALA A 72 20.36 14.13 24.79
N LYS A 73 19.24 14.34 24.07
CA LYS A 73 17.86 14.12 24.54
C LYS A 73 17.26 12.80 24.07
N ASN A 74 17.80 12.20 23.00
CA ASN A 74 17.34 10.91 22.48
C ASN A 74 18.54 10.09 21.96
N PRO A 75 19.46 9.65 22.83
CA PRO A 75 20.68 8.97 22.41
C PRO A 75 20.40 7.60 21.78
N GLU A 76 19.31 6.94 22.15
CA GLU A 76 18.94 5.60 21.69
C GLU A 76 18.73 5.54 20.17
N MET A 77 18.20 6.62 19.58
CA MET A 77 18.05 6.74 18.13
C MET A 77 19.40 6.79 17.40
N TRP A 78 20.40 7.48 17.95
CA TRP A 78 21.66 7.79 17.26
C TRP A 78 22.72 6.70 17.48
N ASN A 79 22.44 5.50 16.99
CA ASN A 79 23.32 4.34 17.13
C ASN A 79 23.93 3.89 15.79
N GLU A 80 24.96 3.05 15.88
CA GLU A 80 25.70 2.55 14.71
C GLU A 80 24.80 1.78 13.73
N HIS A 81 23.88 0.96 14.25
CA HIS A 81 22.96 0.19 13.43
C HIS A 81 22.08 1.09 12.55
N LEU A 82 21.55 2.19 13.09
CA LEU A 82 20.79 3.17 12.31
C LEU A 82 21.64 3.75 11.17
N PHE A 83 22.88 4.16 11.43
CA PHE A 83 23.75 4.74 10.40
C PHE A 83 24.08 3.73 9.28
N GLN A 84 24.31 2.47 9.63
CA GLN A 84 24.51 1.40 8.65
C GLN A 84 23.25 1.18 7.79
N GLN A 85 22.07 1.18 8.40
CA GLN A 85 20.81 1.07 7.67
C GLN A 85 20.56 2.27 6.75
N LEU A 86 20.85 3.50 7.20
CA LEU A 86 20.79 4.70 6.37
C LEU A 86 21.70 4.54 5.14
N ALA A 87 22.96 4.14 5.34
CA ALA A 87 23.89 3.94 4.25
C ALA A 87 23.45 2.83 3.27
N ARG A 88 22.85 1.73 3.78
CA ARG A 88 22.34 0.60 2.99
C ARG A 88 21.27 1.05 1.98
N VAL A 89 20.31 1.86 2.42
CA VAL A 89 19.19 2.28 1.56
C VAL A 89 19.50 3.54 0.73
N THR A 90 20.56 4.28 1.05
CA THR A 90 20.95 5.49 0.30
C THR A 90 21.50 5.14 -1.08
N ALA A 91 21.10 5.85 -2.13
CA ALA A 91 21.65 5.69 -3.47
C ALA A 91 23.14 6.08 -3.55
N THR A 92 23.83 5.69 -4.62
CA THR A 92 25.17 6.23 -4.90
C THR A 92 25.05 7.74 -5.16
N ASN A 93 25.90 8.54 -4.52
CA ASN A 93 25.83 9.99 -4.44
C ASN A 93 24.59 10.54 -3.72
N GLY A 94 23.79 9.68 -3.10
CA GLY A 94 22.69 10.10 -2.23
C GLY A 94 23.22 10.90 -1.05
N SER A 95 22.49 11.94 -0.66
CA SER A 95 22.94 12.96 0.30
C SER A 95 22.23 12.87 1.64
N PHE A 96 22.80 13.51 2.66
CA PHE A 96 22.07 13.82 3.89
C PHE A 96 22.38 15.23 4.37
N ALA A 97 21.44 15.80 5.14
CA ALA A 97 21.66 16.98 5.95
C ALA A 97 21.06 16.78 7.35
N THR A 98 21.73 17.29 8.38
CA THR A 98 21.22 17.27 9.76
C THR A 98 21.60 18.53 10.53
N PHE A 99 20.71 18.96 11.44
CA PHE A 99 20.88 20.15 12.26
C PHE A 99 21.96 20.01 13.37
N THR A 100 22.44 18.79 13.63
CA THR A 100 23.43 18.49 14.68
C THR A 100 24.84 18.37 14.13
N ALA A 101 25.83 18.81 14.90
CA ALA A 101 27.27 18.59 14.64
C ALA A 101 27.91 17.69 15.70
N ALA A 102 27.10 16.89 16.41
CA ALA A 102 27.57 16.02 17.48
C ALA A 102 28.59 14.98 16.97
N SER A 103 29.63 14.74 17.77
CA SER A 103 30.75 13.86 17.41
C SER A 103 30.30 12.42 17.14
N ILE A 104 29.35 11.89 17.93
CA ILE A 104 28.80 10.53 17.73
C ILE A 104 28.13 10.37 16.37
N VAL A 105 27.33 11.36 15.95
CA VAL A 105 26.64 11.35 14.65
C VAL A 105 27.65 11.45 13.51
N ARG A 106 28.61 12.38 13.60
CA ARG A 106 29.67 12.51 12.58
C ARG A 106 30.49 11.23 12.44
N LYS A 107 30.94 10.64 13.55
CA LYS A 107 31.74 9.41 13.54
C LYS A 107 30.94 8.23 13.00
N GLY A 108 29.67 8.09 13.40
CA GLY A 108 28.78 7.03 12.94
C GLY A 108 28.52 7.10 11.43
N LEU A 109 28.25 8.29 10.89
CA LEU A 109 28.03 8.48 9.44
C LEU A 109 29.31 8.22 8.63
N LEU A 110 30.48 8.66 9.12
CA LEU A 110 31.77 8.33 8.51
C LEU A 110 32.00 6.82 8.49
N ALA A 111 31.77 6.14 9.62
CA ALA A 111 31.93 4.69 9.74
C ALA A 111 30.95 3.91 8.83
N ALA A 112 29.75 4.44 8.63
CA ALA A 112 28.76 3.87 7.72
C ALA A 112 29.08 4.12 6.23
N GLY A 113 30.14 4.86 5.90
CA GLY A 113 30.62 5.06 4.53
C GLY A 113 30.16 6.36 3.86
N PHE A 114 29.62 7.32 4.61
CA PHE A 114 29.37 8.67 4.10
C PHE A 114 30.64 9.52 4.11
N HIS A 115 30.79 10.37 3.10
CA HIS A 115 31.67 11.53 3.19
C HIS A 115 30.94 12.65 3.93
N VAL A 116 31.50 13.16 5.02
CA VAL A 116 30.81 14.09 5.94
C VAL A 116 31.56 15.41 6.06
N GLU A 117 30.86 16.51 5.80
CA GLU A 117 31.35 17.87 5.89
C GLU A 117 30.60 18.65 6.98
N LYS A 118 31.33 19.53 7.66
CA LYS A 118 30.73 20.53 8.55
C LYS A 118 30.40 21.78 7.74
N ARG A 119 29.23 22.35 7.99
CA ARG A 119 28.83 23.65 7.44
C ARG A 119 28.38 24.59 8.55
N PRO A 120 28.42 25.92 8.34
CA PRO A 120 27.83 26.87 9.26
C PRO A 120 26.35 26.53 9.52
N GLY A 121 25.96 26.50 10.79
CA GLY A 121 24.58 26.23 11.18
C GLY A 121 23.67 27.44 10.99
N PHE A 122 22.36 27.22 11.03
CA PHE A 122 21.37 28.29 10.94
C PHE A 122 21.12 28.97 12.31
N GLY A 123 20.95 30.30 12.30
CA GLY A 123 20.66 31.09 13.51
C GLY A 123 21.79 31.00 14.54
N HIS A 124 21.46 30.57 15.75
CA HIS A 124 22.44 30.45 16.86
C HIS A 124 23.31 29.18 16.79
N LYS A 125 23.04 28.26 15.86
CA LYS A 125 23.82 27.02 15.72
C LYS A 125 25.13 27.32 14.98
N ARG A 126 26.25 27.01 15.61
CA ARG A 126 27.58 27.21 15.02
C ARG A 126 27.80 26.34 13.79
N GLU A 127 27.48 25.05 13.90
CA GLU A 127 27.78 24.06 12.87
C GLU A 127 26.60 23.09 12.68
N CYS A 128 26.46 22.57 11.46
CA CYS A 128 25.61 21.45 11.07
C CYS A 128 26.43 20.46 10.20
N LEU A 129 25.87 19.29 9.93
CA LEU A 129 26.52 18.29 9.08
C LEU A 129 25.73 18.09 7.79
N VAL A 130 26.48 17.94 6.71
CA VAL A 130 25.98 17.44 5.43
C VAL A 130 26.92 16.37 4.91
N GLY A 131 26.46 15.59 3.95
CA GLY A 131 27.34 14.63 3.32
C GLY A 131 26.69 13.90 2.16
N VAL A 132 27.50 13.05 1.53
CA VAL A 132 27.09 12.21 0.41
C VAL A 132 27.65 10.81 0.58
N LYS A 133 26.97 9.81 0.03
CA LYS A 133 27.48 8.44 -0.02
C LYS A 133 28.17 8.20 -1.36
N PRO A 134 29.51 8.25 -1.43
CA PRO A 134 30.22 8.25 -2.71
C PRO A 134 30.16 6.90 -3.44
N GLN A 135 29.97 5.80 -2.71
CA GLN A 135 29.98 4.44 -3.25
C GLN A 135 28.72 3.67 -2.86
N SER A 136 28.26 2.79 -3.74
CA SER A 136 27.21 1.84 -3.39
C SER A 136 27.77 0.82 -2.40
N ILE A 137 26.96 0.46 -1.40
CA ILE A 137 27.25 -0.68 -0.54
C ILE A 137 26.52 -1.87 -1.15
N GLN A 138 27.29 -2.79 -1.73
CA GLN A 138 26.77 -4.07 -2.18
C GLN A 138 26.64 -5.01 -0.99
N GLN A 139 25.49 -4.96 -0.33
CA GLN A 139 25.11 -6.01 0.62
C GLN A 139 24.33 -7.10 -0.12
N PRO A 140 24.63 -8.39 0.11
CA PRO A 140 23.83 -9.48 -0.40
C PRO A 140 22.40 -9.36 0.11
N SER A 141 21.43 -9.56 -0.79
CA SER A 141 20.03 -9.67 -0.40
C SER A 141 19.84 -10.85 0.54
N THR A 142 19.16 -10.61 1.65
CA THR A 142 18.81 -11.64 2.64
C THR A 142 17.60 -12.46 2.20
N THR A 143 16.76 -11.89 1.33
CA THR A 143 15.55 -12.55 0.80
C THR A 143 15.43 -12.42 -0.72
N PRO A 144 16.40 -12.94 -1.51
CA PRO A 144 16.45 -12.74 -2.96
C PRO A 144 15.22 -13.32 -3.70
N TRP A 145 14.57 -14.33 -3.13
CA TRP A 145 13.33 -14.92 -3.64
C TRP A 145 12.10 -14.00 -3.54
N PHE A 146 12.17 -12.90 -2.77
CA PHE A 146 11.12 -11.88 -2.68
C PHE A 146 11.48 -10.58 -3.41
N ASN A 147 12.64 -10.52 -4.09
CA ASN A 147 13.03 -9.32 -4.80
C ASN A 147 12.14 -9.09 -6.02
N LEU A 148 11.43 -7.96 -6.00
CA LEU A 148 10.64 -7.48 -7.11
C LEU A 148 11.57 -6.95 -8.21
N GLN A 149 11.44 -7.49 -9.42
CA GLN A 149 12.15 -7.00 -10.59
C GLN A 149 11.29 -5.96 -11.29
N ALA A 150 11.85 -4.76 -11.49
CA ALA A 150 11.20 -3.75 -12.33
C ALA A 150 11.18 -4.23 -13.78
N ALA A 151 10.03 -4.10 -14.45
CA ALA A 151 9.92 -4.39 -15.87
C ALA A 151 10.71 -3.36 -16.70
N GLN A 152 11.30 -3.83 -17.80
CA GLN A 152 11.91 -2.95 -18.80
C GLN A 152 10.79 -2.48 -19.74
N MET A 153 10.55 -1.17 -19.78
CA MET A 153 9.47 -0.56 -20.56
C MET A 153 9.88 0.82 -21.08
N PRO A 154 10.84 0.90 -22.02
CA PRO A 154 11.31 2.18 -22.55
C PRO A 154 10.21 3.02 -23.22
N THR A 155 9.18 2.40 -23.81
CA THR A 155 8.02 3.11 -24.36
C THR A 155 6.84 3.25 -23.38
N GLN A 156 6.96 2.62 -22.20
CA GLN A 156 5.93 2.57 -21.15
C GLN A 156 4.59 1.99 -21.65
N ASP A 157 4.66 1.01 -22.56
CA ASP A 157 3.47 0.40 -23.16
C ASP A 157 3.05 -0.89 -22.44
N ILE A 158 1.85 -0.86 -21.85
CA ILE A 158 1.37 -1.86 -20.90
C ILE A 158 -0.01 -2.38 -21.29
N ALA A 159 -0.12 -3.69 -21.43
CA ALA A 159 -1.39 -4.39 -21.50
C ALA A 159 -1.84 -4.87 -20.11
N ILE A 160 -3.12 -4.69 -19.79
CA ILE A 160 -3.78 -5.30 -18.64
C ILE A 160 -4.83 -6.27 -19.15
N VAL A 161 -4.77 -7.53 -18.74
CA VAL A 161 -5.80 -8.53 -19.04
C VAL A 161 -6.73 -8.66 -17.83
N GLY A 162 -7.98 -8.23 -17.98
CA GLY A 162 -8.95 -8.22 -16.89
C GLY A 162 -10.13 -7.27 -17.13
N GLY A 163 -10.79 -6.86 -16.06
CA GLY A 163 -11.92 -5.93 -16.14
C GLY A 163 -12.60 -5.66 -14.79
N GLY A 164 -11.97 -6.08 -13.69
CA GLY A 164 -12.48 -5.85 -12.33
C GLY A 164 -11.75 -4.73 -11.60
N ILE A 165 -11.98 -4.64 -10.29
CA ILE A 165 -11.37 -3.63 -9.43
C ILE A 165 -9.83 -3.69 -9.41
N ALA A 166 -9.24 -4.88 -9.52
CA ALA A 166 -7.78 -5.03 -9.56
C ALA A 166 -7.18 -4.38 -10.81
N SER A 167 -7.74 -4.65 -11.99
CA SER A 167 -7.32 -4.00 -13.23
C SER A 167 -7.53 -2.49 -13.19
N LEU A 168 -8.61 -2.02 -12.56
CA LEU A 168 -8.87 -0.58 -12.40
C LEU A 168 -7.78 0.11 -11.59
N CYS A 169 -7.49 -0.40 -10.39
CA CYS A 169 -6.48 0.17 -9.51
C CYS A 169 -5.08 0.15 -10.16
N THR A 170 -4.76 -0.93 -10.89
CA THR A 170 -3.50 -1.02 -11.66
C THR A 170 -3.45 0.00 -12.79
N ALA A 171 -4.51 0.13 -13.59
CA ALA A 171 -4.59 1.11 -14.66
C ALA A 171 -4.42 2.55 -14.14
N LEU A 172 -5.14 2.90 -13.07
CA LEU A 172 -5.02 4.20 -12.42
C LEU A 172 -3.58 4.49 -11.99
N ALA A 173 -2.93 3.55 -11.29
CA ALA A 173 -1.57 3.74 -10.80
C ALA A 173 -0.53 3.89 -11.93
N LEU A 174 -0.73 3.17 -13.04
CA LEU A 174 0.14 3.23 -14.22
C LEU A 174 -0.04 4.55 -15.00
N LEU A 175 -1.28 4.96 -15.23
CA LEU A 175 -1.59 6.23 -15.92
C LEU A 175 -1.07 7.45 -15.14
N GLN A 176 -1.19 7.44 -13.82
CA GLN A 176 -0.63 8.50 -12.96
C GLN A 176 0.90 8.61 -13.06
N ARG A 177 1.58 7.59 -13.56
CA ARG A 177 3.03 7.57 -13.80
C ARG A 177 3.39 7.83 -15.26
N GLY A 178 2.41 8.13 -16.11
CA GLY A 178 2.61 8.46 -17.52
C GLY A 178 2.70 7.26 -18.46
N ALA A 179 2.35 6.06 -18.00
CA ALA A 179 2.35 4.88 -18.86
C ALA A 179 1.18 4.89 -19.86
N SER A 180 1.41 4.32 -21.05
CA SER A 180 0.36 4.01 -22.02
C SER A 180 -0.27 2.67 -21.66
N VAL A 181 -1.58 2.66 -21.41
CA VAL A 181 -2.27 1.48 -20.88
C VAL A 181 -3.39 1.03 -21.80
N THR A 182 -3.39 -0.26 -22.15
CA THR A 182 -4.49 -0.93 -22.85
C THR A 182 -5.09 -2.02 -21.98
N LEU A 183 -6.39 -1.96 -21.70
CA LEU A 183 -7.15 -2.99 -21.00
C LEU A 183 -7.82 -3.92 -22.01
N TYR A 184 -7.54 -5.22 -21.93
CA TYR A 184 -8.25 -6.27 -22.65
C TYR A 184 -9.24 -6.96 -21.71
N CYS A 185 -10.53 -6.75 -21.97
CA CYS A 185 -11.62 -7.31 -21.22
C CYS A 185 -12.36 -8.37 -22.05
N ALA A 186 -12.53 -9.57 -21.49
CA ALA A 186 -13.22 -10.66 -22.17
C ALA A 186 -14.74 -10.40 -22.31
N ASP A 187 -15.33 -9.66 -21.37
CA ASP A 187 -16.77 -9.39 -21.34
C ASP A 187 -17.14 -8.16 -22.20
N ASP A 188 -18.44 -7.96 -22.44
CA ASP A 188 -18.97 -6.81 -23.20
C ASP A 188 -18.68 -5.47 -22.53
N THR A 189 -18.64 -5.44 -21.19
CA THR A 189 -18.27 -4.27 -20.39
C THR A 189 -17.48 -4.70 -19.16
N PRO A 190 -16.65 -3.84 -18.57
CA PRO A 190 -15.97 -4.13 -17.31
C PRO A 190 -16.96 -4.42 -16.16
N ALA A 191 -16.46 -5.09 -15.12
CA ALA A 191 -17.17 -5.42 -13.88
C ALA A 191 -18.41 -6.31 -14.03
N LEU A 192 -18.41 -7.27 -14.96
CA LEU A 192 -19.51 -8.25 -15.11
C LEU A 192 -19.33 -9.54 -14.28
N ASN A 193 -18.15 -9.74 -13.68
CA ASN A 193 -17.80 -10.91 -12.87
C ASN A 193 -17.83 -10.61 -11.36
N ALA A 194 -16.83 -11.03 -10.57
CA ALA A 194 -16.81 -10.88 -9.11
C ALA A 194 -16.95 -9.42 -8.60
N SER A 195 -16.53 -8.43 -9.40
CA SER A 195 -16.71 -7.00 -9.10
C SER A 195 -18.11 -6.46 -9.49
N GLY A 196 -19.02 -7.31 -9.98
CA GLY A 196 -20.33 -6.94 -10.49
C GLY A 196 -21.47 -6.94 -9.46
N ASN A 197 -21.17 -7.17 -8.19
CA ASN A 197 -22.17 -7.17 -7.12
C ASN A 197 -22.88 -5.81 -7.01
N LYS A 198 -24.16 -5.82 -6.59
CA LYS A 198 -24.94 -4.60 -6.38
C LYS A 198 -24.44 -3.79 -5.18
N GLN A 199 -24.08 -4.48 -4.10
CA GLN A 199 -23.52 -3.87 -2.89
C GLN A 199 -22.42 -4.80 -2.36
N GLY A 200 -21.26 -4.22 -2.05
CA GLY A 200 -20.14 -4.88 -1.41
C GLY A 200 -19.79 -4.20 -0.10
N ALA A 201 -19.64 -4.98 0.97
CA ALA A 201 -19.18 -4.47 2.25
C ALA A 201 -17.71 -4.05 2.17
N PHE A 202 -17.39 -2.88 2.73
CA PHE A 202 -16.05 -2.31 2.79
C PHE A 202 -15.62 -2.20 4.25
N TYR A 203 -14.70 -3.07 4.67
CA TYR A 203 -14.12 -3.11 6.03
C TYR A 203 -12.81 -3.90 6.00
N PRO A 204 -11.89 -3.68 6.97
CA PRO A 204 -10.66 -4.48 7.04
C PRO A 204 -11.01 -5.92 7.42
N GLN A 205 -10.44 -6.90 6.72
CA GLN A 205 -10.54 -8.28 7.16
C GLN A 205 -9.66 -8.49 8.40
N LEU A 206 -10.30 -8.44 9.57
CA LEU A 206 -9.65 -8.76 10.84
C LEU A 206 -9.68 -10.28 11.05
N SER A 207 -8.52 -10.84 11.46
CA SER A 207 -8.34 -12.25 11.79
C SER A 207 -7.63 -12.39 13.14
N ASP A 208 -7.55 -13.63 13.64
CA ASP A 208 -6.95 -14.00 14.92
C ASP A 208 -5.70 -14.88 14.76
N ASP A 209 -5.15 -15.00 13.55
CA ASP A 209 -4.14 -15.99 13.19
C ASP A 209 -2.78 -15.40 12.78
N ASN A 210 -2.77 -14.43 11.85
CA ASN A 210 -1.56 -13.96 11.21
C ASN A 210 -1.44 -12.43 11.30
N ALA A 211 -0.48 -11.96 12.11
CA ALA A 211 -0.19 -10.55 12.31
C ALA A 211 0.15 -9.80 11.00
N ALA A 212 0.78 -10.46 10.02
CA ALA A 212 1.07 -9.85 8.72
C ALA A 212 -0.22 -9.59 7.92
N ASN A 213 -1.18 -10.51 7.95
CA ASN A 213 -2.47 -10.34 7.29
C ASN A 213 -3.29 -9.22 7.94
N ILE A 214 -3.34 -9.21 9.28
CA ILE A 214 -4.05 -8.17 10.03
C ILE A 214 -3.45 -6.79 9.68
N ARG A 215 -2.12 -6.66 9.74
CA ARG A 215 -1.42 -5.43 9.37
C ARG A 215 -1.71 -5.02 7.93
N PHE A 216 -1.66 -5.96 6.99
CA PHE A 216 -1.98 -5.71 5.58
C PHE A 216 -3.40 -5.16 5.42
N TYR A 217 -4.42 -5.81 5.99
CA TYR A 217 -5.81 -5.39 5.82
C TYR A 217 -6.14 -4.07 6.52
N LEU A 218 -5.51 -3.77 7.65
CA LEU A 218 -5.67 -2.48 8.33
C LEU A 218 -5.15 -1.32 7.47
N HIS A 219 -3.94 -1.46 6.94
CA HIS A 219 -3.34 -0.42 6.09
C HIS A 219 -4.01 -0.36 4.71
N ALA A 220 -4.39 -1.50 4.13
CA ALA A 220 -5.14 -1.57 2.88
C ALA A 220 -6.55 -0.94 3.01
N PHE A 221 -7.22 -1.11 4.14
CA PHE A 221 -8.49 -0.46 4.41
C PHE A 221 -8.35 1.06 4.50
N SER A 222 -7.33 1.55 5.22
CA SER A 222 -7.03 2.99 5.27
C SER A 222 -6.70 3.56 3.89
N TYR A 223 -5.85 2.88 3.12
CA TYR A 223 -5.46 3.29 1.77
C TYR A 223 -6.63 3.22 0.78
N GLY A 224 -7.44 2.16 0.84
CA GLY A 224 -8.65 2.02 0.05
C GLY A 224 -9.66 3.12 0.36
N GLY A 225 -9.79 3.51 1.63
CA GLY A 225 -10.61 4.66 2.04
C GLY A 225 -10.14 5.95 1.35
N GLN A 226 -8.83 6.21 1.30
CA GLN A 226 -8.30 7.38 0.59
C GLN A 226 -8.66 7.37 -0.89
N LEU A 227 -8.55 6.22 -1.56
CA LEU A 227 -8.95 6.07 -2.96
C LEU A 227 -10.43 6.41 -3.15
N LEU A 228 -11.33 5.88 -2.31
CA LEU A 228 -12.77 6.17 -2.42
C LEU A 228 -13.06 7.67 -2.25
N HIS A 229 -12.43 8.34 -1.29
CA HIS A 229 -12.58 9.78 -1.11
C HIS A 229 -12.04 10.57 -2.32
N TRP A 230 -10.91 10.13 -2.88
CA TRP A 230 -10.33 10.74 -4.08
C TRP A 230 -11.29 10.61 -5.28
N LEU A 231 -11.87 9.42 -5.50
CA LEU A 231 -12.83 9.18 -6.58
C LEU A 231 -14.05 10.11 -6.47
N LEU A 232 -14.62 10.23 -5.27
CA LEU A 232 -15.75 11.13 -5.01
C LEU A 232 -15.37 12.60 -5.28
N LYS A 233 -14.16 13.02 -4.92
CA LYS A 233 -13.64 14.37 -5.21
C LYS A 233 -13.47 14.63 -6.70
N GLN A 234 -13.18 13.60 -7.50
CA GLN A 234 -13.15 13.70 -8.97
C GLN A 234 -14.54 13.74 -9.60
N GLY A 235 -15.63 13.66 -8.81
CA GLY A 235 -16.99 13.61 -9.33
C GLY A 235 -17.38 12.25 -9.91
N ILE A 236 -16.65 11.18 -9.58
CA ILE A 236 -16.97 9.82 -10.02
C ILE A 236 -18.09 9.28 -9.13
N GLU A 237 -19.28 9.16 -9.69
CA GLU A 237 -20.47 8.72 -8.97
C GLU A 237 -20.50 7.20 -8.80
N PHE A 238 -20.88 6.75 -7.61
CA PHE A 238 -21.27 5.38 -7.31
C PHE A 238 -22.10 5.38 -6.02
N GLU A 239 -23.10 4.52 -5.94
CA GLU A 239 -23.88 4.36 -4.70
C GLU A 239 -22.99 3.82 -3.57
N HIS A 240 -23.07 4.46 -2.40
CA HIS A 240 -22.30 4.06 -1.23
C HIS A 240 -22.91 4.63 0.05
N ALA A 241 -22.56 4.02 1.18
CA ALA A 241 -22.71 4.64 2.49
C ALA A 241 -21.63 4.12 3.43
N PHE A 242 -20.87 5.03 4.05
CA PHE A 242 -19.92 4.73 5.13
C PHE A 242 -20.66 4.70 6.48
N CYS A 243 -21.63 3.81 6.59
CA CYS A 243 -22.55 3.69 7.73
C CYS A 243 -22.00 2.82 8.88
N GLY A 244 -20.75 2.38 8.79
CA GLY A 244 -20.16 1.37 9.65
C GLY A 244 -20.53 -0.05 9.25
N VAL A 245 -19.78 -1.01 9.80
CA VAL A 245 -20.01 -2.46 9.62
C VAL A 245 -20.09 -3.13 10.97
N ALA A 246 -21.20 -3.83 11.23
CA ALA A 246 -21.37 -4.69 12.39
C ALA A 246 -20.92 -6.12 12.08
N LEU A 247 -20.09 -6.68 12.97
CA LEU A 247 -19.66 -8.07 12.96
C LEU A 247 -20.34 -8.77 14.14
N SER A 248 -21.33 -9.61 13.87
CA SER A 248 -22.11 -10.30 14.90
C SER A 248 -21.42 -11.56 15.40
N GLY A 249 -21.41 -11.77 16.72
CA GLY A 249 -21.05 -13.02 17.36
C GLY A 249 -22.18 -14.04 17.28
N TYR A 250 -22.64 -14.39 16.07
CA TYR A 250 -23.85 -15.19 15.89
C TYR A 250 -23.71 -16.68 16.28
N ASN A 251 -22.49 -17.13 16.61
CA ASN A 251 -22.20 -18.44 17.17
C ASN A 251 -20.88 -18.39 17.96
N GLY A 252 -20.62 -19.43 18.76
CA GLY A 252 -19.42 -19.47 19.61
C GLY A 252 -18.09 -19.33 18.87
N LYS A 253 -18.00 -19.74 17.60
CA LYS A 253 -16.78 -19.56 16.78
C LYS A 253 -16.57 -18.09 16.39
N ALA A 254 -17.65 -17.40 16.01
CA ALA A 254 -17.62 -15.98 15.67
C ALA A 254 -17.35 -15.13 16.91
N GLU A 255 -17.98 -15.45 18.04
CA GLU A 255 -17.72 -14.80 19.34
C GLU A 255 -16.26 -14.92 19.75
N GLU A 256 -15.70 -16.14 19.73
CA GLU A 256 -14.29 -16.36 20.08
C GLU A 256 -13.33 -15.60 19.15
N LYS A 257 -13.62 -15.56 17.84
CA LYS A 257 -12.84 -14.78 16.88
C LYS A 257 -12.88 -13.28 17.22
N LEU A 258 -14.07 -12.73 17.50
CA LEU A 258 -14.24 -11.31 17.81
C LEU A 258 -13.63 -10.93 19.17
N ARG A 259 -13.65 -11.86 20.14
CA ARG A 259 -12.96 -11.72 21.42
C ARG A 259 -11.44 -11.56 21.22
N LYS A 260 -10.82 -12.42 20.41
CA LYS A 260 -9.38 -12.30 20.08
C LYS A 260 -9.05 -11.04 19.29
N ILE A 261 -9.94 -10.61 18.39
CA ILE A 261 -9.77 -9.32 17.69
C ILE A 261 -9.78 -8.15 18.70
N ALA A 262 -10.61 -8.21 19.73
CA ALA A 262 -10.65 -7.18 20.78
C ALA A 262 -9.34 -7.10 21.59
N GLU A 263 -8.62 -8.21 21.75
CA GLU A 263 -7.29 -8.26 22.40
C GLU A 263 -6.19 -7.53 21.60
N LEU A 264 -6.44 -7.20 20.31
CA LEU A 264 -5.52 -6.39 19.51
C LEU A 264 -5.50 -4.91 19.93
N HIS A 265 -6.45 -4.48 20.79
CA HIS A 265 -6.56 -3.11 21.30
C HIS A 265 -6.49 -2.03 20.20
N LEU A 266 -7.16 -2.29 19.07
CA LEU A 266 -7.22 -1.36 17.95
C LEU A 266 -7.92 -0.04 18.36
N PRO A 267 -7.56 1.10 17.73
CA PRO A 267 -8.26 2.36 17.95
C PRO A 267 -9.77 2.20 17.72
N SER A 268 -10.58 2.89 18.52
CA SER A 268 -12.04 2.83 18.44
C SER A 268 -12.59 3.31 17.08
N ALA A 269 -11.83 4.09 16.33
CA ALA A 269 -12.18 4.46 14.95
C ALA A 269 -12.10 3.27 13.98
N ILE A 270 -11.32 2.24 14.30
CA ILE A 270 -11.13 1.04 13.48
C ILE A 270 -12.03 -0.11 13.96
N TYR A 271 -12.07 -0.37 15.27
CA TYR A 271 -12.85 -1.48 15.81
C TYR A 271 -13.30 -1.19 17.25
N GLN A 272 -14.55 -1.49 17.53
CA GLN A 272 -15.16 -1.36 18.86
C GLN A 272 -15.82 -2.69 19.23
N PRO A 273 -15.36 -3.39 20.27
CA PRO A 273 -16.17 -4.46 20.84
C PRO A 273 -17.46 -3.86 21.43
N MET A 274 -18.59 -4.51 21.19
CA MET A 274 -19.90 -4.05 21.64
C MET A 274 -20.70 -5.19 22.24
N GLU A 275 -21.33 -4.90 23.37
CA GLU A 275 -22.34 -5.75 23.95
C GLU A 275 -23.61 -5.78 23.06
N GLN A 276 -24.47 -6.77 23.26
CA GLN A 276 -25.67 -6.97 22.45
C GLN A 276 -26.56 -5.72 22.33
N THR A 277 -26.77 -5.01 23.44
CA THR A 277 -27.63 -3.82 23.47
C THR A 277 -27.03 -2.65 22.69
N GLN A 278 -25.71 -2.48 22.79
CA GLN A 278 -24.97 -1.44 22.07
C GLN A 278 -24.94 -1.72 20.57
N LEU A 279 -24.67 -2.97 20.18
CA LEU A 279 -24.63 -3.36 18.77
C LEU A 279 -26.01 -3.24 18.12
N SER A 280 -27.07 -3.62 18.83
CA SER A 280 -28.45 -3.45 18.37
C SER A 280 -28.80 -1.97 18.15
N ALA A 281 -28.38 -1.10 19.08
CA ALA A 281 -28.57 0.34 18.95
C ALA A 281 -27.79 0.92 17.76
N ALA A 282 -26.54 0.48 17.54
CA ALA A 282 -25.71 0.94 16.43
C ALA A 282 -26.26 0.50 15.06
N VAL A 283 -26.80 -0.72 14.95
CA VAL A 283 -27.40 -1.25 13.71
C VAL A 283 -28.83 -0.73 13.49
N GLY A 284 -29.51 -0.28 14.54
CA GLY A 284 -30.91 0.17 14.49
C GLY A 284 -31.94 -0.97 14.45
N LEU A 285 -31.52 -2.21 14.75
CA LEU A 285 -32.36 -3.40 14.78
C LEU A 285 -31.99 -4.28 15.98
N PRO A 286 -32.96 -5.00 16.59
CA PRO A 286 -32.66 -5.92 17.67
C PRO A 286 -31.81 -7.09 17.16
N LEU A 287 -30.63 -7.30 17.76
CA LEU A 287 -29.74 -8.42 17.48
C LEU A 287 -29.73 -9.40 18.65
N PRO A 288 -29.59 -10.72 18.43
CA PRO A 288 -29.58 -11.71 19.50
C PRO A 288 -28.21 -11.83 20.22
N CYS A 289 -27.18 -11.12 19.76
CA CYS A 289 -25.80 -11.27 20.22
C CYS A 289 -25.06 -9.93 20.19
N GLY A 290 -23.95 -9.86 20.93
CA GLY A 290 -22.95 -8.80 20.81
C GLY A 290 -21.99 -9.06 19.65
N GLY A 291 -20.87 -8.35 19.64
CA GLY A 291 -19.83 -8.54 18.64
C GLY A 291 -18.88 -7.35 18.53
N GLY A 292 -18.63 -6.93 17.30
CA GLY A 292 -17.77 -5.80 17.00
C GLY A 292 -18.38 -4.83 16.00
N PHE A 293 -17.98 -3.58 16.06
CA PHE A 293 -18.41 -2.53 15.13
C PHE A 293 -17.19 -1.82 14.55
N ILE A 294 -17.22 -1.59 13.23
CA ILE A 294 -16.16 -0.92 12.46
C ILE A 294 -16.75 0.40 11.94
N PRO A 295 -16.54 1.53 12.64
CA PRO A 295 -17.24 2.78 12.33
C PRO A 295 -16.94 3.34 10.94
N LEU A 296 -15.69 3.22 10.48
CA LEU A 296 -15.26 3.73 9.18
C LEU A 296 -15.66 2.81 8.01
N GLY A 297 -16.25 1.65 8.30
CA GLY A 297 -16.70 0.71 7.27
C GLY A 297 -17.98 1.18 6.59
N GLY A 298 -18.45 0.40 5.63
CA GLY A 298 -19.76 0.62 5.03
C GLY A 298 -20.02 -0.32 3.87
N TRP A 299 -20.75 0.18 2.89
CA TRP A 299 -20.98 -0.51 1.63
C TRP A 299 -20.82 0.45 0.44
N LEU A 300 -20.52 -0.12 -0.72
CA LEU A 300 -20.50 0.57 -2.00
C LEU A 300 -21.03 -0.33 -3.12
N ALA A 301 -21.42 0.24 -4.25
CA ALA A 301 -21.80 -0.46 -5.46
C ALA A 301 -20.56 -0.70 -6.34
N PRO A 302 -19.88 -1.86 -6.24
CA PRO A 302 -18.58 -2.06 -6.88
C PRO A 302 -18.67 -2.01 -8.40
N ARG A 303 -19.79 -2.46 -8.99
CA ARG A 303 -19.98 -2.39 -10.44
C ARG A 303 -19.97 -0.96 -10.95
N GLN A 304 -20.77 -0.09 -10.33
CA GLN A 304 -20.85 1.33 -10.69
C GLN A 304 -19.49 2.01 -10.50
N LEU A 305 -18.85 1.78 -9.33
CA LEU A 305 -17.53 2.32 -9.04
C LEU A 305 -16.52 1.94 -10.14
N VAL A 306 -16.45 0.66 -10.51
CA VAL A 306 -15.48 0.19 -11.50
C VAL A 306 -15.80 0.74 -12.90
N GLN A 307 -17.05 0.67 -13.34
CA GLN A 307 -17.44 1.13 -14.68
C GLN A 307 -17.26 2.65 -14.84
N ASN A 308 -17.71 3.44 -13.86
CA ASN A 308 -17.62 4.89 -13.92
C ASN A 308 -16.18 5.39 -13.78
N THR A 309 -15.36 4.72 -12.97
CA THR A 309 -13.93 5.05 -12.89
C THR A 309 -13.20 4.68 -14.18
N PHE A 310 -13.53 3.55 -14.82
CA PHE A 310 -12.95 3.24 -16.13
C PHE A 310 -13.34 4.27 -17.19
N ALA A 311 -14.59 4.74 -17.21
CA ALA A 311 -15.02 5.80 -18.11
C ALA A 311 -14.23 7.11 -17.87
N TYR A 312 -13.97 7.47 -16.61
CA TYR A 312 -13.07 8.57 -16.26
C TYR A 312 -11.64 8.32 -16.77
N LEU A 313 -11.08 7.13 -16.57
CA LEU A 313 -9.73 6.81 -17.02
C LEU A 313 -9.59 6.80 -18.55
N GLN A 314 -10.63 6.46 -19.30
CA GLN A 314 -10.63 6.58 -20.76
C GLN A 314 -10.43 8.03 -21.21
N GLN A 315 -11.00 9.00 -20.48
CA GLN A 315 -10.76 10.42 -20.73
C GLN A 315 -9.32 10.84 -20.38
N GLN A 316 -8.62 10.07 -19.54
CA GLN A 316 -7.22 10.26 -19.18
C GLN A 316 -6.24 9.47 -20.07
N GLY A 317 -6.74 8.83 -21.15
CA GLY A 317 -5.90 8.13 -22.12
C GLY A 317 -5.86 6.60 -22.00
N LEU A 318 -6.65 5.99 -21.11
CA LEU A 318 -6.79 4.53 -21.06
C LEU A 318 -7.50 4.02 -22.33
N THR A 319 -6.88 3.06 -23.02
CA THR A 319 -7.57 2.31 -24.08
C THR A 319 -8.26 1.09 -23.48
N ILE A 320 -9.55 0.90 -23.75
CA ILE A 320 -10.30 -0.30 -23.30
C ILE A 320 -10.81 -1.05 -24.52
N GLN A 321 -10.44 -2.32 -24.62
CA GLN A 321 -10.92 -3.24 -25.65
C GLN A 321 -11.72 -4.37 -25.00
N CYS A 322 -13.05 -4.28 -25.11
CA CYS A 322 -13.98 -5.31 -24.66
C CYS A 322 -14.15 -6.41 -25.71
N GLN A 323 -14.76 -7.53 -25.31
CA GLN A 323 -14.89 -8.74 -26.13
C GLN A 323 -13.55 -9.27 -26.64
N GLN A 324 -12.49 -9.06 -25.87
CA GLN A 324 -11.13 -9.53 -26.15
C GLN A 324 -10.73 -10.60 -25.13
N THR A 325 -11.09 -11.86 -25.42
CA THR A 325 -10.65 -13.00 -24.61
C THR A 325 -9.22 -13.39 -24.99
N ILE A 326 -8.25 -12.94 -24.21
CA ILE A 326 -6.84 -13.33 -24.40
C ILE A 326 -6.66 -14.79 -23.97
N GLN A 327 -6.23 -15.63 -24.91
CA GLN A 327 -6.08 -17.08 -24.70
C GLN A 327 -4.63 -17.48 -24.48
N SER A 328 -3.67 -16.77 -25.07
CA SER A 328 -2.26 -17.11 -24.93
C SER A 328 -1.36 -15.88 -24.89
N LEU A 329 -0.20 -16.07 -24.25
CA LEU A 329 0.87 -15.11 -24.12
C LEU A 329 2.15 -15.75 -24.63
N SER A 330 2.93 -15.03 -25.42
CA SER A 330 4.26 -15.46 -25.85
C SER A 330 5.25 -14.31 -25.70
N GLN A 331 6.44 -14.61 -25.21
CA GLN A 331 7.49 -13.60 -25.05
C GLN A 331 8.11 -13.30 -26.42
N THR A 332 8.32 -12.02 -26.72
CA THR A 332 9.04 -11.54 -27.90
C THR A 332 10.41 -10.99 -27.50
N THR A 333 11.19 -10.51 -28.46
CA THR A 333 12.50 -9.87 -28.19
C THR A 333 12.40 -8.61 -27.33
N THR A 334 11.27 -7.90 -27.41
CA THR A 334 11.08 -6.58 -26.80
C THR A 334 9.91 -6.51 -25.82
N GLY A 335 9.20 -7.62 -25.59
CA GLY A 335 8.03 -7.64 -24.73
C GLY A 335 7.21 -8.92 -24.86
N TRP A 336 5.92 -8.76 -25.09
CA TRP A 336 4.92 -9.82 -25.08
C TRP A 336 3.96 -9.70 -26.24
N ARG A 337 3.61 -10.84 -26.84
CA ARG A 337 2.51 -10.97 -27.78
C ARG A 337 1.33 -11.69 -27.11
N LEU A 338 0.18 -11.04 -27.11
CA LEU A 338 -1.09 -11.56 -26.64
C LEU A 338 -1.89 -12.05 -27.84
N THR A 339 -2.47 -13.25 -27.77
CA THR A 339 -3.36 -13.76 -28.83
C THR A 339 -4.75 -14.01 -28.25
N ASN A 340 -5.78 -13.46 -28.89
CA ASN A 340 -7.16 -13.69 -28.49
C ASN A 340 -7.75 -14.99 -29.09
N THR A 341 -8.93 -15.39 -28.64
CA THR A 341 -9.65 -16.58 -29.14
C THR A 341 -10.05 -16.50 -30.62
N GLN A 342 -10.03 -15.31 -31.22
CA GLN A 342 -10.32 -15.07 -32.64
C GLN A 342 -9.05 -15.12 -33.51
N GLY A 343 -7.87 -15.33 -32.90
CA GLY A 343 -6.59 -15.35 -33.59
C GLY A 343 -5.95 -13.98 -33.84
N ALA A 344 -6.56 -12.88 -33.35
CA ALA A 344 -5.94 -11.57 -33.41
C ALA A 344 -4.79 -11.47 -32.41
N THR A 345 -3.73 -10.77 -32.79
CA THR A 345 -2.51 -10.61 -32.00
C THR A 345 -2.25 -9.15 -31.65
N PHE A 346 -1.79 -8.92 -30.42
CA PHE A 346 -1.41 -7.61 -29.90
C PHE A 346 -0.03 -7.69 -29.28
N GLU A 347 0.77 -6.62 -29.37
CA GLU A 347 2.13 -6.58 -28.83
C GLU A 347 2.28 -5.41 -27.86
N HIS A 348 2.90 -5.67 -26.71
CA HIS A 348 3.17 -4.69 -25.67
C HIS A 348 4.49 -5.00 -24.96
N GLU A 349 5.14 -4.02 -24.33
CA GLU A 349 6.37 -4.24 -23.55
C GLU A 349 6.08 -5.06 -22.28
N VAL A 350 4.96 -4.77 -21.63
CA VAL A 350 4.57 -5.38 -20.35
C VAL A 350 3.14 -5.89 -20.40
N VAL A 351 2.90 -7.05 -19.78
CA VAL A 351 1.56 -7.60 -19.56
C VAL A 351 1.30 -7.76 -18.07
N VAL A 352 0.17 -7.24 -17.61
CA VAL A 352 -0.36 -7.44 -16.25
C VAL A 352 -1.58 -8.34 -16.30
N LEU A 353 -1.53 -9.45 -15.57
CA LEU A 353 -2.67 -10.35 -15.42
C LEU A 353 -3.49 -9.95 -14.19
N ALA A 354 -4.71 -9.49 -14.42
CA ALA A 354 -5.69 -9.08 -13.42
C ALA A 354 -7.08 -9.69 -13.69
N ASN A 355 -7.09 -10.92 -14.23
CA ASN A 355 -8.26 -11.65 -14.70
C ASN A 355 -8.89 -12.57 -13.62
N GLY A 356 -8.64 -12.27 -12.34
CA GLY A 356 -9.33 -12.89 -11.20
C GLY A 356 -9.20 -14.41 -11.14
N HIS A 357 -10.32 -15.12 -11.14
CA HIS A 357 -10.34 -16.58 -11.01
C HIS A 357 -9.68 -17.33 -12.17
N GLN A 358 -9.46 -16.64 -13.30
CA GLN A 358 -8.84 -17.20 -14.51
C GLN A 358 -7.31 -16.98 -14.55
N LEU A 359 -6.71 -16.52 -13.44
CA LEU A 359 -5.29 -16.19 -13.38
C LEU A 359 -4.39 -17.36 -13.82
N ASN A 360 -4.79 -18.60 -13.56
CA ASN A 360 -4.04 -19.82 -13.86
C ASN A 360 -4.33 -20.42 -15.25
N HIS A 361 -5.00 -19.69 -16.14
CA HIS A 361 -5.35 -20.19 -17.49
C HIS A 361 -4.21 -20.03 -18.52
N PHE A 362 -3.12 -19.35 -18.19
CA PHE A 362 -1.97 -19.19 -19.08
C PHE A 362 -0.88 -20.21 -18.72
N ALA A 363 -0.12 -20.66 -19.71
CA ALA A 363 1.01 -21.58 -19.49
C ALA A 363 2.02 -21.03 -18.47
N GLN A 364 2.23 -19.72 -18.47
CA GLN A 364 3.11 -19.02 -17.52
C GLN A 364 2.61 -19.06 -16.08
N THR A 365 1.30 -19.30 -15.88
CA THR A 365 0.64 -19.18 -14.59
C THR A 365 -0.10 -20.44 -14.14
N GLU A 366 -0.08 -21.51 -14.92
CA GLU A 366 -0.75 -22.78 -14.61
C GLU A 366 -0.31 -23.37 -13.25
N ASN A 367 0.96 -23.17 -12.91
CA ASN A 367 1.59 -23.66 -11.69
C ASN A 367 1.49 -22.66 -10.52
N TYR A 368 0.94 -21.46 -10.75
CA TYR A 368 0.47 -20.66 -9.62
C TYR A 368 -0.77 -21.34 -9.08
N HIS A 369 -0.57 -22.17 -8.05
CA HIS A 369 -1.64 -22.46 -7.14
C HIS A 369 -2.16 -21.10 -6.68
N SER A 370 -3.41 -20.78 -7.04
CA SER A 370 -4.13 -19.72 -6.34
C SER A 370 -3.91 -20.04 -4.87
N ILE A 371 -3.11 -19.24 -4.15
CA ILE A 371 -3.06 -19.34 -2.72
C ILE A 371 -4.44 -18.89 -2.32
N ARG A 372 -5.37 -19.86 -2.30
CA ARG A 372 -6.64 -19.72 -1.65
C ARG A 372 -6.22 -19.58 -0.20
N TYR A 373 -5.98 -18.35 0.24
CA TYR A 373 -6.31 -17.95 1.59
C TYR A 373 -7.83 -18.09 1.74
N ALA A 374 -8.31 -19.33 1.61
CA ALA A 374 -9.56 -19.73 2.16
C ALA A 374 -9.38 -19.49 3.65
N ALA A 375 -10.28 -18.73 4.24
CA ALA A 375 -10.52 -18.71 5.68
C ALA A 375 -11.01 -20.10 6.14
N LYS A 376 -10.20 -21.14 5.90
CA LYS A 376 -10.33 -22.47 6.46
C LYS A 376 -9.07 -22.71 7.23
N SER A 377 -9.23 -22.72 8.55
CA SER A 377 -8.35 -23.36 9.52
C SER A 377 -7.72 -24.61 8.92
N ALA A 378 -6.48 -24.51 8.46
CA ALA A 378 -5.67 -25.65 8.07
C ALA A 378 -4.44 -25.63 8.97
N LYS A 379 -4.48 -26.50 9.99
CA LYS A 379 -3.30 -26.91 10.74
C LYS A 379 -2.31 -27.49 9.73
N PHE A 380 -1.21 -26.79 9.47
CA PHE A 380 -0.03 -27.43 8.88
C PHE A 380 0.67 -28.21 9.99
N GLN A 381 0.39 -29.52 10.08
CA GLN A 381 1.32 -30.46 10.69
C GLN A 381 2.38 -30.78 9.63
N LEU A 382 3.59 -30.25 9.83
CA LEU A 382 4.78 -30.78 9.18
C LEU A 382 5.00 -32.19 9.73
N GLN A 383 4.83 -33.21 8.88
CA GLN A 383 5.40 -34.51 9.19
C GLN A 383 6.90 -34.50 8.85
N PRO A 384 7.76 -35.10 9.69
CA PRO A 384 9.17 -35.23 9.39
C PRO A 384 9.34 -36.22 8.22
N ILE A 385 10.09 -35.80 7.21
CA ILE A 385 10.65 -36.70 6.21
C ILE A 385 11.83 -37.40 6.89
N PHE A 386 11.77 -38.73 6.95
CA PHE A 386 12.90 -39.59 7.34
C PHE A 386 13.97 -39.62 6.25
#